data_AF-A0A0L1LIL7-F1
#
_entry.id   AF-A0A0L1LIL7-F1
#
_cell.length_a   1.000
_cell.length_b   1.000
_cell.length_c   1.000
_cell.angle_alpha   90.00
_cell.angle_beta   90.00
_cell.angle_gamma   90.00
#
_symmetry.space_group_name_H-M   'P 1'
#
loop_
_entity.id
_entity.type
_entity.pdbx_description
1 polymer ?
#
loop_
_entity_poly.entity_id
_entity_poly.type
_entity_poly.pdbx_seq_one_letter_code
_entity_poly.pdbx_strand_id
1 'polypeptide(L)'
;MKNNNSLLRHLPWLLLAILGACALGVVALRRGEAINALWIVVAAVAIYLVAYRYYSLFIANNVMQLDPRRATPAVLNNDGLDYVPTNKHILFGHHFAAIAGAGPLVG
;
A
#
# COMPACT_ATOMS: atom_id res chain seq x y z
N MET A 1 19.08 -8.83 23.56
CA MET A 1 19.96 -8.48 22.43
C MET A 1 19.10 -8.15 21.21
N LYS A 2 18.91 -6.86 20.89
CA LYS A 2 18.15 -6.43 19.71
C LYS A 2 18.95 -6.82 18.47
N ASN A 3 18.40 -7.69 17.64
CA ASN A 3 19.09 -8.28 16.50
C ASN A 3 19.26 -7.20 15.40
N ASN A 4 20.48 -6.73 15.15
CA ASN A 4 20.82 -5.72 14.13
C ASN A 4 20.53 -6.17 12.68
N ASN A 5 20.05 -7.39 12.49
CA ASN A 5 19.73 -7.97 11.18
C ASN A 5 18.48 -7.39 10.51
N SER A 6 17.68 -6.54 11.17
CA SER A 6 16.54 -5.88 10.51
C SER A 6 16.98 -4.81 9.51
N LEU A 7 17.99 -4.00 9.86
CA LEU A 7 18.54 -2.96 8.96
C LEU A 7 19.19 -3.57 7.71
N LEU A 8 19.92 -4.67 7.88
CA LEU A 8 20.52 -5.42 6.77
C LEU A 8 19.48 -5.98 5.79
N ARG A 9 18.25 -6.28 6.23
CA ARG A 9 17.15 -6.71 5.35
C ARG A 9 16.59 -5.59 4.49
N HIS A 10 16.77 -4.33 4.88
CA HIS A 10 16.33 -3.16 4.12
C HIS A 10 17.43 -2.63 3.17
N LEU A 11 18.69 -3.05 3.35
CA LEU A 11 19.82 -2.68 2.51
C LEU A 11 19.59 -2.90 1.00
N PRO A 12 19.03 -4.05 0.55
CA PRO A 12 18.75 -4.30 -0.86
C PRO A 12 17.72 -3.33 -1.43
N TRP A 13 16.71 -2.99 -0.63
CA TRP A 13 15.66 -2.04 -1.01
C TRP A 13 16.20 -0.61 -1.11
N LEU A 14 17.13 -0.25 -0.23
CA LEU A 14 17.77 1.06 -0.24
C LEU A 14 18.69 1.21 -1.47
N LEU A 15 19.48 0.18 -1.78
CA LEU A 15 20.29 0.13 -3.02
C LEU A 15 19.42 0.22 -4.27
N LEU A 16 18.33 -0.56 -4.33
CA LEU A 16 17.40 -0.52 -5.45
C LEU A 16 16.76 0.87 -5.63
N ALA A 17 16.38 1.51 -4.52
CA ALA A 17 15.80 2.85 -4.53
C ALA A 17 16.80 3.91 -5.03
N ILE A 18 18.06 3.86 -4.57
CA ILE A 18 19.13 4.76 -5.03
C ILE A 18 19.39 4.55 -6.52
N LEU A 19 19.52 3.30 -6.96
CA LEU A 19 19.77 2.99 -8.37
C LEU A 19 18.62 3.45 -9.26
N GLY A 20 17.37 3.24 -8.83
CA GLY A 20 16.17 3.74 -9.50
C GLY A 20 16.11 5.26 -9.57
N ALA A 21 16.41 5.96 -8.46
CA ALA A 21 16.45 7.42 -8.41
C ALA A 21 17.54 8.00 -9.31
N CYS A 22 18.74 7.40 -9.32
CA CYS A 22 19.82 7.79 -10.22
C CYS A 22 19.47 7.56 -11.69
N ALA A 23 18.87 6.41 -12.03
CA ALA A 23 18.44 6.11 -13.38
C ALA A 23 17.38 7.12 -13.87
N LEU A 24 16.36 7.39 -13.06
CA LEU A 24 15.33 8.39 -13.36
C LEU A 24 15.92 9.80 -13.45
N GLY A 25 16.85 10.16 -12.56
CA GLY A 25 17.53 11.46 -12.58
C GLY A 25 18.37 11.67 -13.84
N VAL A 26 19.11 10.65 -14.29
CA VAL A 26 19.86 10.70 -15.55
C VAL A 26 18.91 10.86 -16.74
N VAL A 27 17.81 10.10 -16.78
CA VAL A 27 16.80 10.22 -17.85
C VAL A 27 16.18 11.63 -17.87
N ALA A 28 15.80 12.17 -16.71
CA ALA A 28 15.21 13.49 -16.58
C ALA A 28 16.17 14.60 -17.04
N LEU A 29 17.43 14.56 -16.62
CA LEU A 29 18.40 15.61 -16.90
C LEU A 29 19.01 15.54 -18.31
N ARG A 30 19.02 14.36 -18.95
CA ARG A 30 19.64 14.19 -20.28
C ARG A 30 18.68 14.34 -21.46
N ARG A 31 17.37 14.13 -21.26
CA ARG A 31 16.40 14.19 -22.36
C ARG A 31 15.91 15.60 -22.71
N GLY A 32 16.10 16.58 -21.84
CA GLY A 32 15.56 17.93 -22.04
C GLY A 32 14.03 17.98 -22.12
N GLU A 33 13.35 16.93 -21.64
CA GLU A 33 11.89 16.86 -21.63
C GLU A 33 11.32 17.74 -20.51
N ALA A 34 10.28 18.51 -20.84
CA ALA A 34 9.48 19.19 -19.82
C ALA A 34 8.78 18.16 -18.93
N ILE A 35 8.51 18.53 -17.66
CA ILE A 35 7.77 17.68 -16.72
C ILE A 35 6.39 17.39 -17.32
N ASN A 36 6.18 16.14 -17.74
CA ASN A 36 4.93 15.67 -18.34
C ASN A 36 4.14 14.80 -17.34
N ALA A 37 2.90 14.47 -17.68
CA ALA A 37 2.00 13.71 -16.82
C ALA A 37 2.54 12.31 -16.47
N LEU A 38 3.31 11.68 -17.36
CA LEU A 38 3.88 10.34 -17.12
C LEU A 38 4.81 10.34 -15.92
N TRP A 39 5.64 11.37 -15.74
CA TRP A 39 6.53 11.51 -14.58
C TRP A 39 5.75 11.51 -13.26
N ILE A 40 4.63 12.23 -13.23
CA ILE A 40 3.77 12.34 -12.03
C ILE A 40 3.11 10.99 -11.74
N VAL A 41 2.57 10.31 -12.77
CA VAL A 41 1.94 8.99 -12.61
C VAL A 41 2.94 7.96 -12.10
N VAL A 42 4.15 7.92 -12.67
CA VAL A 42 5.20 6.98 -12.23
C VAL A 42 5.62 7.27 -10.79
N ALA A 43 5.79 8.54 -10.43
CA ALA A 43 6.11 8.94 -9.05
C ALA A 43 4.99 8.54 -8.07
N ALA A 44 3.73 8.76 -8.42
CA ALA A 44 2.58 8.38 -7.60
C ALA A 44 2.53 6.86 -7.37
N VAL A 45 2.69 6.06 -8.43
CA VAL A 45 2.74 4.59 -8.33
C VAL A 45 3.91 4.14 -7.44
N ALA A 46 5.10 4.73 -7.61
CA ALA A 46 6.24 4.40 -6.78
C ALA A 46 5.99 4.68 -5.28
N ILE A 47 5.41 5.85 -4.97
CA ILE A 47 5.04 6.20 -3.59
C ILE A 47 3.98 5.23 -3.05
N TYR A 48 2.94 4.92 -3.82
CA TYR A 48 1.92 3.96 -3.40
C TYR A 48 2.48 2.57 -3.14
N LEU A 49 3.43 2.08 -3.93
CA LEU A 49 4.08 0.79 -3.69
C LEU A 49 4.89 0.79 -2.39
N VAL A 50 5.62 1.87 -2.11
CA VAL A 50 6.37 2.03 -0.85
C VAL A 50 5.42 2.10 0.34
N ALA A 51 4.35 2.90 0.26
CA ALA A 51 3.32 2.98 1.28
C ALA A 51 2.63 1.62 1.49
N TYR A 52 2.27 0.94 0.41
CA TYR A 52 1.70 -0.41 0.47
C TYR A 52 2.67 -1.38 1.15
N ARG A 53 3.98 -1.31 0.90
CA ARG A 53 4.93 -2.22 1.53
C ARG A 53 5.12 -1.93 3.03
N TYR A 54 5.37 -0.68 3.42
CA TYR A 54 5.78 -0.38 4.79
C TYR A 54 4.61 0.03 5.68
N TYR A 55 3.75 0.92 5.19
CA TYR A 55 2.66 1.47 5.97
C TYR A 55 1.52 0.45 6.15
N SER A 56 1.17 -0.31 5.10
CA SER A 56 0.14 -1.37 5.25
C SER A 56 0.57 -2.45 6.24
N LEU A 57 1.86 -2.82 6.25
CA LEU A 57 2.42 -3.78 7.20
C LEU A 57 2.42 -3.23 8.63
N PHE A 58 2.68 -1.93 8.80
CA PHE A 58 2.56 -1.28 10.11
C PHE A 58 1.11 -1.35 10.62
N ILE A 59 0.14 -0.97 9.78
CA ILE A 59 -1.29 -1.02 10.13
C ILE A 59 -1.70 -2.46 10.45
N ALA A 60 -1.37 -3.41 9.58
CA ALA A 60 -1.74 -4.81 9.75
C ALA A 60 -1.24 -5.41 11.06
N ASN A 61 0.02 -5.12 11.43
CA ASN A 61 0.66 -5.78 12.57
C ASN A 61 0.48 -5.02 13.90
N ASN A 62 0.53 -3.68 13.88
CA ASN A 62 0.57 -2.88 15.12
C ASN A 62 -0.80 -2.28 15.47
N VAL A 63 -1.57 -1.87 14.46
CA VAL A 63 -2.86 -1.19 14.68
C VAL A 63 -3.99 -2.22 14.71
N MET A 64 -4.15 -2.97 13.62
CA MET A 64 -5.27 -3.90 13.43
C MET A 64 -4.97 -5.29 13.99
N GLN A 65 -3.69 -5.63 14.19
CA GLN A 65 -3.22 -6.92 14.70
C GLN A 65 -3.90 -8.10 14.01
N LEU A 66 -3.83 -8.12 12.68
CA LEU A 66 -4.54 -9.10 11.85
C LEU A 66 -4.09 -10.53 12.18
N ASP A 67 -5.04 -11.36 12.58
CA ASP A 67 -4.83 -12.78 12.88
C ASP A 67 -5.72 -13.63 11.97
N PRO A 68 -5.16 -14.42 11.04
CA PRO A 68 -5.94 -15.28 10.15
C PRO A 68 -6.67 -16.42 10.88
N ARG A 69 -6.34 -16.69 12.15
CA ARG A 69 -7.00 -17.70 12.98
C ARG A 69 -8.16 -17.12 13.79
N ARG A 70 -8.26 -15.79 13.90
CA ARG A 70 -9.33 -15.11 14.63
C ARG A 70 -10.56 -15.01 13.76
N ALA A 71 -11.67 -15.60 14.20
CA ALA A 71 -12.97 -15.41 13.56
C ALA A 71 -13.38 -13.93 13.63
N THR A 72 -13.92 -13.40 12.52
CA THR A 72 -14.41 -12.02 12.49
C THR A 72 -15.72 -11.89 13.29
N PRO A 73 -16.06 -10.70 13.80
CA PRO A 73 -17.33 -10.46 14.48
C PRO A 73 -18.55 -10.89 13.66
N ALA A 74 -18.49 -10.75 12.33
CA ALA A 74 -19.52 -11.22 11.41
C ALA A 74 -19.86 -12.72 11.57
N VAL A 75 -18.87 -13.55 11.92
CA VAL A 75 -19.06 -14.99 12.12
C VAL A 75 -19.48 -15.31 13.57
N LEU A 76 -18.95 -14.58 14.55
CA LEU A 76 -19.21 -14.82 15.98
C LEU A 76 -20.59 -14.34 16.42
N ASN A 77 -21.03 -13.18 15.92
CA ASN A 77 -22.23 -12.48 16.37
C ASN A 77 -23.32 -12.44 15.29
N ASN A 78 -23.32 -13.40 14.36
CA ASN A 78 -24.17 -13.47 13.15
C ASN A 78 -25.67 -13.24 13.43
N ASP A 79 -26.08 -11.97 13.47
CA ASP A 79 -27.41 -11.53 13.91
C ASP A 79 -28.34 -11.22 12.73
N GLY A 80 -27.81 -11.25 11.50
CA GLY A 80 -28.57 -10.97 10.28
C GLY A 80 -28.81 -9.48 10.02
N LEU A 81 -28.26 -8.57 10.84
CA LEU A 81 -28.53 -7.13 10.79
C LEU A 81 -27.23 -6.32 10.80
N ASP A 82 -26.46 -6.37 11.90
CA ASP A 82 -25.18 -5.68 12.04
C ASP A 82 -23.99 -6.58 11.68
N TYR A 83 -24.14 -7.89 11.89
CA TYR A 83 -23.11 -8.90 11.67
C TYR A 83 -23.63 -9.98 10.71
N VAL A 84 -23.16 -9.93 9.46
CA VAL A 84 -23.53 -10.90 8.42
C VAL A 84 -22.28 -11.45 7.72
N PRO A 85 -22.00 -12.77 7.81
CA PRO A 85 -20.91 -13.39 7.06
C PRO A 85 -21.06 -13.15 5.56
N THR A 86 -20.10 -12.46 4.97
CA THR A 86 -20.11 -12.09 3.56
C THR A 86 -18.86 -12.61 2.86
N ASN A 87 -18.99 -12.95 1.57
CA ASN A 87 -17.84 -13.37 0.78
C ASN A 87 -16.79 -12.23 0.71
N LYS A 88 -15.54 -12.55 1.06
CA LYS A 88 -14.42 -11.59 1.09
C LYS A 88 -14.21 -10.82 -0.22
N HIS A 89 -14.51 -11.42 -1.37
CA HIS A 89 -14.34 -10.78 -2.68
C HIS A 89 -15.40 -9.69 -2.91
N ILE A 90 -16.62 -9.90 -2.44
CA ILE A 90 -17.71 -8.91 -2.51
C ILE A 90 -17.43 -7.74 -1.57
N LEU A 91 -16.97 -8.05 -0.34
CA LEU A 91 -16.60 -7.04 0.65
C LEU A 91 -15.44 -6.16 0.15
N PHE A 92 -14.41 -6.78 -0.44
CA PHE A 92 -13.31 -6.04 -1.07
C PHE A 92 -13.80 -5.11 -2.18
N GLY A 93 -14.71 -5.57 -3.05
CA GLY A 93 -15.29 -4.76 -4.11
C GLY A 93 -16.02 -3.52 -3.59
N HIS A 94 -16.82 -3.66 -2.53
CA HIS A 94 -17.51 -2.52 -1.91
C HIS A 94 -16.53 -1.51 -1.31
N HIS A 95 -15.52 -1.98 -0.56
CA HIS A 95 -14.51 -1.10 0.00
C HIS A 95 -13.68 -0.39 -1.07
N PHE A 96 -13.27 -1.12 -2.12
CA PHE A 96 -12.53 -0.55 -3.24
C PHE A 96 -13.35 0.51 -3.96
N ALA A 97 -14.61 0.23 -4.28
CA ALA A 97 -15.50 1.18 -4.95
C ALA A 97 -15.73 2.45 -4.11
N ALA A 98 -15.91 2.31 -2.78
CA ALA A 98 -16.07 3.45 -1.88
C ALA A 98 -14.83 4.36 -1.84
N ILE A 99 -13.62 3.78 -1.82
CA ILE A 99 -12.36 4.54 -1.80
C ILE A 99 -12.08 5.15 -3.18
N ALA A 100 -12.19 4.37 -4.25
CA ALA A 100 -11.90 4.82 -5.60
C ALA A 100 -12.90 5.90 -6.09
N GLY A 101 -14.18 5.75 -5.71
CA GLY A 101 -15.23 6.70 -6.04
C GLY A 101 -15.09 8.06 -5.33
N ALA A 102 -14.44 8.13 -4.18
CA ALA A 102 -14.19 9.39 -3.48
C ALA A 102 -13.14 10.27 -4.17
N GLY A 103 -12.20 9.68 -4.92
CA GLY A 103 -11.11 10.41 -5.60
C GLY A 103 -11.60 11.52 -6.54
N PRO A 104 -12.49 11.23 -7.51
CA PRO A 104 -13.03 12.23 -8.44
C PRO A 104 -13.94 13.30 -7.81
N LEU A 105 -14.43 13.09 -6.59
CA LEU A 105 -15.38 13.98 -5.92
C LEU A 105 -14.73 14.97 -4.95
N VAL A 106 -13.55 14.63 -4.42
CA VAL A 106 -12.81 15.45 -3.44
C VAL A 106 -11.64 16.20 -4.09
N GLY A 107 -11.19 15.76 -5.27
CA GLY A 107 -10.13 16.38 -6.07
C GLY A 107 -10.63 17.44 -7.04
#